data_AF-T5LSC6-F1
#
_entry.id   AF-T5LSC6-F1
#
_cell.length_a   1.000
_cell.length_b   1.000
_cell.length_c   1.000
_cell.angle_alpha   90.00
_cell.angle_beta   90.00
_cell.angle_gamma   90.00
#
_symmetry.space_group_name_H-M   'P 1'
#
loop_
_entity.id
_entity.type
_entity.pdbx_description
1 polymer ?
#
loop_
_entity_poly.entity_id
_entity_poly.type
_entity_poly.pdbx_seq_one_letter_code
_entity_poly.pdbx_strand_id
1 'polypeptide(L)'
;MTCIKEIPRQLPYEFKKKFEVFKRFKNGIYEAFTTGYSNGAIEGTNNFIKVIKRVAYGYRNFENMKLRIKIIKGCFFTPVNRKSL
;
A
#
# COMPACT_ATOMS: atom_id res chain seq x y z
N MET A 1 -14.67 -19.53 -5.79
CA MET A 1 -14.96 -18.29 -6.56
C MET A 1 -16.42 -18.18 -7.03
N THR A 2 -17.24 -19.20 -6.82
CA THR A 2 -18.68 -19.28 -7.13
C THR A 2 -19.52 -18.22 -6.39
N CYS A 3 -19.12 -17.85 -5.16
CA CYS A 3 -19.82 -16.87 -4.32
C CYS A 3 -19.82 -15.43 -4.87
N ILE A 4 -18.92 -15.10 -5.81
CA ILE A 4 -18.90 -13.79 -6.47
C ILE A 4 -19.84 -13.77 -7.68
N LYS A 5 -20.11 -14.93 -8.28
CA LYS A 5 -20.97 -15.05 -9.47
C LYS A 5 -22.44 -14.87 -9.09
N GLU A 6 -22.87 -15.40 -7.95
CA GLU A 6 -24.24 -15.31 -7.46
C GLU A 6 -24.27 -14.81 -6.02
N ILE A 7 -24.84 -13.61 -5.83
CA ILE A 7 -25.01 -13.02 -4.50
C ILE A 7 -26.32 -13.57 -3.90
N PRO A 8 -26.31 -14.19 -2.72
CA PRO A 8 -27.52 -14.73 -2.11
C PRO A 8 -28.54 -13.62 -1.83
N ARG A 9 -29.81 -13.86 -2.19
CA ARG A 9 -30.89 -12.86 -2.08
C ARG A 9 -31.10 -12.37 -0.64
N GLN A 10 -30.89 -13.26 0.32
CA GLN A 10 -31.07 -13.07 1.76
C GLN A 10 -29.99 -12.19 2.41
N LEU A 11 -28.96 -11.80 1.65
CA LEU A 11 -27.83 -11.04 2.18
C LEU A 11 -28.23 -9.59 2.53
N PRO A 12 -27.80 -9.05 3.69
CA PRO A 12 -28.04 -7.65 4.04
C PRO A 12 -27.46 -6.69 2.99
N TYR A 13 -28.12 -5.55 2.80
CA TYR A 13 -27.76 -4.57 1.76
C TYR A 13 -26.30 -4.09 1.85
N GLU A 14 -25.80 -3.85 3.06
CA GLU A 14 -24.42 -3.43 3.32
C GLU A 14 -23.38 -4.40 2.74
N PHE A 15 -23.68 -5.71 2.78
CA PHE A 15 -22.79 -6.71 2.23
C PHE A 15 -22.93 -6.79 0.71
N LYS A 16 -24.13 -6.63 0.14
CA LYS A 16 -24.33 -6.61 -1.33
C LYS A 16 -23.43 -5.59 -2.01
N LYS A 17 -23.28 -4.39 -1.43
CA LYS A 17 -22.38 -3.35 -1.94
C LYS A 17 -20.90 -3.78 -1.97
N LYS A 18 -20.44 -4.53 -0.97
CA LYS A 18 -19.06 -5.05 -0.93
C LYS A 18 -18.82 -6.12 -2.00
N PHE A 19 -19.82 -6.94 -2.30
CA PHE A 19 -19.72 -7.93 -3.38
C PHE A 19 -19.57 -7.29 -4.76
N GLU A 20 -20.18 -6.12 -5.01
CA GLU A 20 -19.96 -5.38 -6.26
C GLU A 20 -18.50 -4.93 -6.42
N VAL A 21 -17.84 -4.54 -5.32
CA VAL A 21 -16.40 -4.26 -5.32
C VAL A 21 -15.60 -5.52 -5.64
N PHE A 22 -15.92 -6.66 -5.02
CA PHE A 22 -15.23 -7.92 -5.31
C PHE A 22 -15.42 -8.40 -6.75
N LYS A 23 -16.61 -8.19 -7.34
CA LYS A 23 -16.84 -8.44 -8.78
C LYS A 23 -15.94 -7.56 -9.64
N ARG A 24 -15.87 -6.26 -9.34
CA ARG A 24 -15.04 -5.30 -10.08
C ARG A 24 -13.54 -5.66 -10.02
N PHE A 25 -13.05 -6.09 -8.87
CA PHE A 25 -11.62 -6.41 -8.66
C PHE A 25 -11.31 -7.91 -8.69
N LYS A 26 -12.19 -8.72 -9.28
CA LYS A 26 -12.11 -10.19 -9.29
C LYS A 26 -10.75 -10.72 -9.77
N ASN A 27 -10.20 -10.13 -10.83
CA ASN A 27 -8.92 -10.56 -11.40
C ASN A 27 -7.75 -10.30 -10.45
N GLY A 28 -7.72 -9.13 -9.80
CA GLY A 28 -6.67 -8.82 -8.82
C GLY A 28 -6.76 -9.70 -7.57
N ILE A 29 -7.98 -10.04 -7.15
CA ILE A 29 -8.20 -11.00 -6.05
C ILE A 29 -7.67 -12.38 -6.44
N TYR A 30 -7.99 -12.86 -7.64
CA TYR A 30 -7.46 -14.13 -8.14
C TYR A 30 -5.92 -14.12 -8.16
N GLU A 31 -5.33 -13.06 -8.70
CA GLU A 31 -3.89 -12.92 -8.81
C GLU A 31 -3.20 -12.86 -7.45
N ALA A 32 -3.84 -12.26 -6.44
CA ALA A 32 -3.30 -12.21 -5.08
C ALA A 32 -3.25 -13.60 -4.40
N PHE A 33 -4.06 -14.57 -4.84
CA PHE A 33 -4.01 -15.94 -4.33
C PHE A 33 -3.06 -16.84 -5.14
N THR A 34 -2.82 -16.53 -6.41
CA THR A 34 -1.94 -17.32 -7.29
C THR A 34 -0.49 -16.86 -7.21
N THR A 35 -0.26 -15.56 -7.12
CA THR A 35 1.06 -14.99 -7.02
C THR A 35 1.48 -14.99 -5.55
N GLY A 36 2.55 -15.72 -5.22
CA GLY A 36 3.09 -15.78 -3.85
C GLY A 36 3.62 -14.44 -3.30
N TYR A 37 3.30 -13.31 -3.95
CA TYR A 37 3.65 -11.98 -3.50
C TYR A 37 2.68 -11.53 -2.40
N SER A 38 3.24 -11.20 -1.24
CA SER A 38 2.47 -10.58 -0.15
C SER A 38 2.51 -9.06 -0.26
N ASN A 39 1.43 -8.40 0.15
CA ASN A 39 1.39 -6.95 0.32
C ASN A 39 2.20 -6.45 1.54
N GLY A 40 2.85 -7.36 2.28
CA GLY A 40 3.50 -7.05 3.55
C GLY A 40 4.59 -5.98 3.45
N ALA A 41 5.38 -5.97 2.36
CA ALA A 41 6.41 -4.94 2.15
C ALA A 41 5.80 -3.54 1.93
N ILE A 42 4.67 -3.47 1.21
CA ILE A 42 3.94 -2.24 0.93
C ILE A 42 3.27 -1.74 2.22
N GLU A 43 2.61 -2.62 2.96
CA GLU A 43 1.98 -2.32 4.24
C GLU A 43 2.99 -1.85 5.29
N GLY A 44 4.13 -2.52 5.38
CA GLY A 44 5.24 -2.12 6.25
C GLY A 44 5.75 -0.72 5.93
N THR A 45 5.90 -0.40 4.63
CA THR A 45 6.28 0.94 4.19
C THR A 45 5.22 1.98 4.52
N ASN A 46 3.94 1.66 4.33
CA ASN A 46 2.84 2.57 4.68
C ASN A 46 2.76 2.82 6.18
N ASN A 47 2.96 1.79 7.02
CA ASN A 47 3.00 1.95 8.47
C ASN A 47 4.18 2.84 8.92
N PHE A 48 5.36 2.60 8.35
CA PHE A 48 6.55 3.41 8.61
C PHE A 48 6.33 4.90 8.29
N ILE A 49 5.74 5.21 7.13
CA ILE A 49 5.39 6.60 6.76
C ILE A 49 4.37 7.19 7.75
N LYS A 50 3.37 6.41 8.17
CA LYS A 50 2.39 6.83 9.18
C LYS A 50 3.05 7.12 10.54
N VAL A 51 4.05 6.35 10.95
CA VAL A 51 4.83 6.60 12.17
C VAL A 51 5.59 7.93 12.06
N ILE A 52 6.31 8.15 10.95
CA ILE A 52 7.04 9.40 10.72
C ILE A 52 6.10 10.60 10.77
N LYS A 53 4.95 10.51 10.10
CA LYS A 53 3.94 11.58 10.11
C LYS A 53 3.42 11.89 11.53
N ARG A 54 3.21 10.87 12.36
CA ARG A 54 2.74 11.03 13.76
C ARG A 54 3.78 11.71 14.65
N VAL A 55 5.05 11.35 14.51
CA VAL A 55 6.14 11.90 15.35
C VAL A 55 6.53 13.32 14.93
N ALA A 56 6.38 13.67 13.65
CA ALA A 56 6.82 14.96 13.12
C ALA A 56 5.86 16.13 13.39
N TYR A 57 4.68 15.89 13.98
CA TYR A 57 3.62 16.90 14.18
C TYR A 57 3.19 17.68 12.92
N GLY A 58 3.54 17.16 11.72
CA GLY A 58 3.26 17.76 10.42
C GLY A 58 4.50 18.35 9.75
N TYR A 59 4.60 18.15 8.43
CA TYR A 59 5.61 18.79 7.59
C TYR A 59 4.96 19.91 6.78
N ARG A 60 5.57 21.10 6.78
CA ARG A 60 5.15 22.21 5.91
C ARG A 60 5.48 21.93 4.43
N ASN A 61 6.56 21.19 4.18
CA ASN A 61 7.03 20.84 2.84
C ASN A 61 7.10 19.31 2.68
N PHE A 62 6.44 18.79 1.64
CA PHE A 62 6.43 17.36 1.31
C PHE A 62 7.81 16.82 0.92
N GLU A 63 8.67 17.63 0.31
CA GLU A 63 10.06 17.25 -0.01
C GLU A 63 10.86 16.94 1.26
N ASN A 64 10.66 17.72 2.33
CA ASN A 64 11.33 17.48 3.61
C ASN A 64 10.86 16.15 4.25
N MET A 65 9.57 15.82 4.11
CA MET A 65 9.05 14.52 4.55
C MET A 65 9.67 13.38 3.74
N LYS A 66 9.75 13.51 2.41
CA LYS A 66 10.39 12.52 1.52
C LYS A 66 11.87 12.34 1.85
N LEU A 67 12.59 13.44 2.08
CA LEU A 67 14.00 13.41 2.46
C LEU A 67 14.18 12.65 3.78
N ARG A 68 13.37 12.95 4.80
CA ARG A 68 13.40 12.23 6.08
C ARG A 68 13.16 10.74 5.92
N ILE A 69 12.16 10.34 5.13
CA ILE A 69 11.85 8.93 4.83
C ILE A 69 13.05 8.24 4.19
N LYS A 70 13.67 8.86 3.17
CA LYS A 70 14.83 8.29 2.48
C LYS A 70 16.07 8.19 3.37
N ILE A 71 16.31 9.18 4.24
CA ILE A 71 17.41 9.17 5.22
C ILE A 71 17.24 8.01 6.19
N ILE A 72 16.06 7.86 6.81
CA ILE A 72 15.83 6.80 7.81
C ILE A 72 15.87 5.41 7.15
N LYS A 73 15.38 5.26 5.92
CA LYS A 73 15.51 3.99 5.18
C LYS A 73 16.92 3.70 4.65
N GLY A 74 17.88 4.63 4.82
CA GLY A 74 19.25 4.47 4.33
C GLY A 74 19.39 4.55 2.80
N CYS A 75 18.35 4.97 2.08
CA CYS A 75 18.34 5.01 0.60
C CYS A 75 19.14 6.20 0.01
N PHE A 76 19.78 7.04 0.85
CA PHE A 76 20.54 8.22 0.43
C PHE A 76 22.06 7.98 0.32
N PHE A 77 22.57 6.86 0.82
CA PHE A 77 23.96 6.47 0.60
C PHE A 77 24.10 5.72 -0.73
N THR A 78 23.75 6.37 -1.84
CA THR A 78 24.46 6.06 -3.06
C THR A 78 25.86 6.65 -2.93
N PRO A 79 26.94 5.92 -3.21
CA PRO A 79 28.25 6.55 -3.30
C PRO A 79 28.16 7.57 -4.43
N VAL A 80 28.08 8.86 -4.08
CA VAL A 80 28.33 9.93 -5.04
C VAL A 80 29.76 9.69 -5.52
N ASN A 81 29.90 9.26 -6.77
CA ASN A 81 31.20 9.07 -7.41
C ASN A 81 31.85 10.46 -7.48
N ARG A 82 32.71 10.79 -6.51
CA ARG A 82 33.52 12.03 -6.46
C ARG A 82 34.64 12.00 -7.51
N LYS A 83 34.35 11.56 -8.74
CA LYS A 83 35.26 11.65 -9.89
C LYS A 83 34.71 12.67 -10.88
N SER A 84 34.61 13.90 -10.43
CA SER A 84 34.53 15.11 -11.25
C SER A 84 34.86 16.31 -10.35
N LEU A 85 36.10 16.33 -9.87
CA LEU A 85 36.85 17.55 -9.60
C LEU A 85 37.93 17.64 -10.67
#